data_AF-A0A1I2D0Q6-F1
#
_entry.id   AF-A0A1I2D0Q6-F1
#
_cell.length_a   1.000
_cell.length_b   1.000
_cell.length_c   1.000
_cell.angle_alpha   90.00
_cell.angle_beta   90.00
_cell.angle_gamma   90.00
#
_symmetry.space_group_name_H-M   'P 1'
#
loop_
_entity.id
_entity.type
_entity.pdbx_description
1 polymer ?
#
loop_
_entity_poly.entity_id
_entity_poly.type
_entity_poly.pdbx_seq_one_letter_code
_entity_poly.pdbx_strand_id
1 'polypeptide(L)'
;MLVVLDETIGFHSSSFPFGEQTLPVIKPAKTKKKDHTYQEYIESESSSLRSKNLHLSTYTLEDEIEFFSDLFSRHKAADPIIYFYDPMYTDHPMIRRLQNMFLPDKRLYPLPAAINRAETFFIVTQLLKREGTSSSPVLTYQQLRKHIKSWVAGASGWVVTTNVKSIFKRRIAHRVYRRKKKHTYTQVRINPYGKLESQKKAALDEIWKELSEKLAGKETWVVTKGTELPNSPGKVCDLREEAFPVNVPYVHVFEPPVEEQSTTIGDDEHARC
;
A
#
# COMPACT_ATOMS: atom_id res chain seq x y z
N MET A 1 -9.14 -16.72 -0.80
CA MET A 1 -8.08 -15.91 -0.17
C MET A 1 -8.77 -14.77 0.58
N LEU A 2 -8.07 -13.98 1.38
CA LEU A 2 -8.62 -12.72 1.87
C LEU A 2 -7.48 -11.72 2.02
N VAL A 3 -7.67 -10.51 1.53
CA VAL A 3 -6.72 -9.41 1.74
C VAL A 3 -7.19 -8.56 2.90
N VAL A 4 -6.30 -8.33 3.86
CA VAL A 4 -6.49 -7.44 5.01
C VAL A 4 -5.48 -6.32 4.94
N LEU A 5 -5.91 -5.07 5.16
CA LEU A 5 -5.05 -3.89 5.15
C LEU A 5 -5.15 -3.16 6.49
N ASP A 6 -4.02 -2.74 7.07
CA ASP A 6 -4.04 -1.77 8.17
C ASP A 6 -4.66 -0.44 7.71
N GLU A 7 -5.59 0.11 8.50
CA GLU A 7 -6.24 1.41 8.24
C GLU A 7 -5.21 2.55 8.10
N THR A 8 -4.10 2.47 8.82
CA THR A 8 -3.01 3.47 8.78
C THR A 8 -2.29 3.56 7.42
N ILE A 9 -2.45 2.56 6.54
CA ILE A 9 -1.95 2.60 5.15
C ILE A 9 -2.74 3.64 4.34
N GLY A 10 -4.01 3.88 4.69
CA GLY A 10 -4.86 4.93 4.13
C GLY A 10 -5.81 4.51 3.01
N PHE A 11 -5.79 3.24 2.59
CA PHE A 11 -6.72 2.71 1.59
C PHE A 11 -8.11 2.47 2.19
N HIS A 12 -9.14 2.68 1.38
CA HIS A 12 -10.49 2.22 1.67
C HIS A 12 -10.76 0.89 0.95
N SER A 13 -11.74 0.13 1.40
CA SER A 13 -12.21 -1.06 0.68
C SER A 13 -12.64 -0.70 -0.75
N SER A 14 -13.28 0.44 -0.95
CA SER A 14 -13.68 0.96 -2.27
C SER A 14 -12.54 1.54 -3.12
N SER A 15 -11.30 1.57 -2.62
CA SER A 15 -10.15 2.09 -3.38
C SER A 15 -9.76 1.17 -4.55
N PHE A 16 -10.25 -0.06 -4.59
CA PHE A 16 -9.80 -1.09 -5.53
C PHE A 16 -10.84 -1.31 -6.63
N PRO A 17 -10.42 -1.30 -7.92
CA PRO A 17 -11.33 -1.27 -9.07
C PRO A 17 -11.98 -2.62 -9.42
N PHE A 18 -12.06 -3.57 -8.49
CA PHE A 18 -12.77 -4.84 -8.73
C PHE A 18 -14.09 -4.85 -7.99
N GLY A 19 -15.14 -5.18 -8.73
CA GLY A 19 -16.53 -5.17 -8.28
C GLY A 19 -16.76 -5.93 -6.98
N GLU A 20 -17.93 -5.69 -6.40
CA GLU A 20 -18.43 -6.00 -5.05
C GLU A 20 -18.11 -7.38 -4.44
N GLN A 21 -17.52 -8.32 -5.17
CA GLN A 21 -17.36 -9.72 -4.77
C GLN A 21 -16.12 -10.01 -3.91
N THR A 22 -15.05 -9.20 -3.96
CA THR A 22 -13.87 -9.37 -3.07
C THR A 22 -13.19 -8.04 -2.75
N LEU A 23 -13.74 -7.32 -1.78
CA LEU A 23 -13.11 -6.12 -1.22
C LEU A 23 -12.13 -6.50 -0.10
N PRO A 24 -10.99 -5.79 0.02
CA PRO A 24 -10.10 -6.00 1.15
C PRO A 24 -10.78 -5.58 2.46
N VAL A 25 -10.50 -6.32 3.52
CA VAL A 25 -10.93 -5.97 4.88
C VAL A 25 -9.97 -4.95 5.46
N ILE A 26 -10.49 -3.87 6.03
CA ILE A 26 -9.68 -2.87 6.72
C ILE A 26 -9.61 -3.23 8.20
N LYS A 27 -8.39 -3.46 8.70
CA LYS A 27 -8.12 -3.61 10.13
C LYS A 27 -8.04 -2.22 10.74
N PRO A 28 -8.92 -1.87 11.69
CA PRO A 28 -8.96 -0.53 12.26
C PRO A 28 -7.67 -0.19 13.02
N ALA A 29 -7.32 1.09 13.06
CA ALA A 29 -6.22 1.57 13.89
C ALA A 29 -6.68 1.77 15.33
N LYS A 30 -5.90 1.28 16.30
CA LYS A 30 -6.19 1.48 17.73
C LYS A 30 -5.78 2.89 18.14
N THR A 31 -6.76 3.71 18.50
CA THR A 31 -6.54 5.09 18.97
C THR A 31 -6.29 5.09 20.50
N LYS A 32 -5.78 6.20 21.04
CA LYS A 32 -5.61 6.36 22.51
C LYS A 32 -6.92 6.81 23.19
N LYS A 33 -7.80 7.49 22.46
CA LYS A 33 -9.11 7.90 22.98
C LYS A 33 -10.07 6.73 22.82
N LYS A 34 -10.60 6.23 23.94
CA LYS A 34 -11.64 5.19 23.90
C LYS A 34 -12.82 5.70 23.07
N ASP A 35 -13.45 4.78 22.35
CA ASP A 35 -14.67 5.02 21.57
C ASP A 35 -14.54 6.03 20.41
N HIS A 36 -13.32 6.35 19.98
CA HIS A 36 -13.09 7.18 18.79
C HIS A 36 -12.55 6.31 17.66
N THR A 37 -13.19 6.44 16.49
CA THR A 37 -12.63 5.96 15.23
C THR A 37 -11.32 6.68 14.93
N TYR A 38 -10.51 6.08 14.06
CA TYR A 38 -9.27 6.67 13.60
C TYR A 38 -9.47 8.05 12.95
N GLN A 39 -10.53 8.19 12.14
CA GLN A 39 -10.93 9.45 11.51
C GLN A 39 -11.29 10.52 12.55
N GLU A 40 -12.20 10.22 13.49
CA GLU A 40 -12.60 11.16 14.54
C GLU A 40 -11.40 11.59 15.40
N TYR A 41 -10.47 10.67 15.68
CA TYR A 41 -9.26 10.98 16.42
C TYR A 41 -8.38 11.99 15.67
N ILE A 42 -8.20 11.82 14.35
CA ILE A 42 -7.46 12.75 13.50
C ILE A 42 -8.14 14.12 13.46
N GLU A 43 -9.44 14.15 13.21
CA GLU A 43 -10.22 15.39 13.14
C GLU A 43 -10.06 16.20 14.44
N SER A 44 -10.18 15.52 15.60
CA SER A 44 -10.02 16.15 16.92
C SER A 44 -8.65 16.81 17.14
N GLU A 45 -7.58 16.25 16.55
CA GLU A 45 -6.21 16.75 16.72
C GLU A 45 -5.78 17.74 15.61
N SER A 46 -6.49 17.73 14.47
CA SER A 46 -6.20 18.57 13.31
C SER A 46 -6.54 20.06 13.50
N SER A 47 -7.36 20.38 14.50
CA SER A 47 -7.77 21.74 14.87
C SER A 47 -6.66 22.63 15.45
N SER A 48 -5.45 22.10 15.69
CA SER A 48 -4.41 22.82 16.42
C SER A 48 -3.44 23.62 15.54
N LEU A 49 -3.00 24.78 16.04
CA LEU A 49 -2.08 25.71 15.34
C LEU A 49 -0.64 25.16 15.16
N ARG A 50 -0.31 23.99 15.72
CA ARG A 50 1.02 23.36 15.67
C ARG A 50 0.91 21.91 15.23
N SER A 51 1.95 21.40 14.56
CA SER A 51 2.01 19.99 14.20
C SER A 51 2.15 19.10 15.44
N LYS A 52 1.27 18.12 15.59
CA LYS A 52 1.26 17.19 16.72
C LYS A 52 1.56 15.75 16.29
N ASN A 53 2.14 14.98 17.20
CA ASN A 53 2.24 13.54 17.04
C ASN A 53 0.91 12.92 17.44
N LEU A 54 0.35 12.08 16.58
CA LEU A 54 -0.75 11.23 16.98
C LEU A 54 -0.19 10.05 17.75
N HIS A 55 -0.71 9.86 18.95
CA HIS A 55 -0.34 8.73 19.78
C HIS A 55 -1.33 7.63 19.51
N LEU A 56 -1.03 6.82 18.48
CA LEU A 56 -1.76 5.58 18.24
C LEU A 56 -1.29 4.53 19.25
N SER A 57 -2.23 3.72 19.70
CA SER A 57 -1.94 2.55 20.52
C SER A 57 -1.57 1.40 19.60
N THR A 58 -0.59 0.59 19.96
CA THR A 58 -0.35 -0.69 19.28
C THR A 58 -1.34 -1.72 19.81
N TYR A 59 -1.71 -2.68 18.97
CA TYR A 59 -2.42 -3.87 19.42
C TYR A 59 -1.52 -4.68 20.36
N THR A 60 -2.09 -5.27 21.42
CA THR A 60 -1.42 -6.33 22.17
C THR A 60 -1.51 -7.64 21.40
N LEU A 61 -0.76 -8.65 21.86
CA LEU A 61 -0.83 -9.96 21.25
C LEU A 61 -2.24 -10.56 21.38
N GLU A 62 -2.89 -10.39 22.53
CA GLU A 62 -4.27 -10.81 22.78
C GLU A 62 -5.26 -10.10 21.87
N ASP A 63 -5.10 -8.79 21.62
CA ASP A 63 -5.96 -8.06 20.69
C ASP A 63 -5.80 -8.58 19.25
N GLU A 64 -4.57 -8.85 18.81
CA GLU A 64 -4.29 -9.42 17.48
C GLU A 64 -4.90 -10.82 17.34
N ILE A 65 -4.75 -11.64 18.37
CA ILE A 65 -5.36 -12.96 18.50
C ILE A 65 -6.87 -12.84 18.31
N GLU A 66 -7.54 -12.03 19.10
CA GLU A 66 -8.99 -11.86 19.04
C GLU A 66 -9.46 -11.44 17.64
N PHE A 67 -8.81 -10.42 17.05
CA PHE A 67 -9.15 -9.92 15.73
C PHE A 67 -9.03 -10.99 14.64
N PHE A 68 -7.91 -11.69 14.57
CA PHE A 68 -7.70 -12.69 13.52
C PHE A 68 -8.54 -13.95 13.75
N SER A 69 -8.83 -14.33 15.00
CA SER A 69 -9.70 -15.48 15.30
C SER A 69 -11.12 -15.25 14.80
N ASP A 70 -11.64 -14.06 15.10
CA ASP A 70 -12.95 -13.64 14.61
C ASP A 70 -12.97 -13.55 13.09
N LEU A 71 -11.91 -13.01 12.47
CA LEU A 71 -11.80 -12.94 11.01
C LEU A 71 -11.79 -14.32 10.34
N PHE A 72 -11.00 -15.28 10.85
CA PHE A 72 -11.00 -16.66 10.34
C PHE A 72 -12.33 -17.38 10.58
N SER A 73 -13.06 -17.02 11.64
CA SER A 73 -14.38 -17.58 11.96
C SER A 73 -15.46 -17.05 11.02
N ARG A 74 -15.41 -15.76 10.67
CA ARG A 74 -16.31 -15.11 9.70
C ARG A 74 -16.03 -15.53 8.26
N HIS A 75 -14.75 -15.75 7.92
CA HIS A 75 -14.32 -16.08 6.57
C HIS A 75 -13.73 -17.50 6.48
N LYS A 76 -14.51 -18.52 6.84
CA LYS A 76 -14.03 -19.92 6.92
C LYS A 76 -13.44 -20.47 5.62
N ALA A 77 -13.94 -20.02 4.47
CA ALA A 77 -13.45 -20.41 3.16
C ALA A 77 -12.24 -19.58 2.68
N ALA A 78 -11.92 -18.48 3.37
CA ALA A 78 -10.81 -17.63 3.00
C ALA A 78 -9.50 -18.18 3.55
N ASP A 79 -8.77 -18.88 2.69
CA ASP A 79 -7.46 -19.42 3.02
C ASP A 79 -6.55 -19.32 1.78
N PRO A 80 -5.40 -18.61 1.85
CA PRO A 80 -4.83 -17.90 3.00
C PRO A 80 -5.44 -16.50 3.24
N ILE A 81 -5.19 -15.94 4.44
CA ILE A 81 -5.35 -14.51 4.74
C ILE A 81 -4.01 -13.82 4.49
N ILE A 82 -4.00 -12.84 3.58
CA ILE A 82 -2.85 -11.97 3.31
C ILE A 82 -3.05 -10.64 4.02
N TYR A 83 -2.17 -10.33 4.97
CA TYR A 83 -2.27 -9.14 5.80
C TYR A 83 -1.17 -8.14 5.44
N PHE A 84 -1.56 -7.01 4.84
CA PHE A 84 -0.68 -5.87 4.64
C PHE A 84 -0.70 -4.97 5.87
N TYR A 85 0.41 -4.96 6.60
CA TYR A 85 0.57 -4.11 7.78
C TYR A 85 1.40 -2.87 7.47
N ASP A 86 1.15 -1.77 8.19
CA ASP A 86 2.02 -0.60 8.10
C ASP A 86 3.25 -0.82 9.01
N PRO A 87 4.48 -0.91 8.45
CA PRO A 87 5.69 -1.15 9.25
C PRO A 87 6.04 0.01 10.20
N MET A 88 5.41 1.18 10.03
CA MET A 88 5.56 2.32 10.93
C MET A 88 4.66 2.20 12.16
N TYR A 89 3.55 1.45 12.05
CA TYR A 89 2.53 1.26 13.09
C TYR A 89 2.63 -0.10 13.78
N THR A 90 2.71 -1.17 12.99
CA THR A 90 2.63 -2.56 13.43
C THR A 90 4.03 -3.17 13.56
N ASP A 91 4.29 -3.85 14.68
CA ASP A 91 5.60 -4.45 14.96
C ASP A 91 5.73 -5.85 14.34
N HIS A 92 6.71 -6.04 13.45
CA HIS A 92 6.88 -7.30 12.71
C HIS A 92 7.13 -8.53 13.62
N PRO A 93 7.98 -8.46 14.67
CA PRO A 93 8.11 -9.52 15.67
C PRO A 93 6.80 -9.95 16.32
N MET A 94 5.91 -9.00 16.64
CA MET A 94 4.59 -9.30 17.21
C MET A 94 3.75 -10.13 16.24
N ILE A 95 3.72 -9.75 14.96
CA ILE A 95 2.97 -10.48 13.94
C ILE A 95 3.56 -11.88 13.69
N ARG A 96 4.89 -12.05 13.79
CA ARG A 96 5.49 -13.40 13.75
C ARG A 96 5.09 -14.26 14.94
N ARG A 97 5.03 -13.68 16.14
CA ARG A 97 4.56 -14.41 17.34
C ARG A 97 3.11 -14.82 17.18
N LEU A 98 2.27 -13.94 16.64
CA LEU A 98 0.91 -14.27 16.24
C LEU A 98 0.94 -15.48 15.30
N GLN A 99 1.62 -15.45 14.16
CA GLN A 99 1.67 -16.61 13.25
C GLN A 99 2.09 -17.93 13.92
N ASN A 100 3.06 -17.88 14.85
CA ASN A 100 3.57 -19.07 15.52
C ASN A 100 2.64 -19.61 16.62
N MET A 101 1.91 -18.73 17.31
CA MET A 101 0.98 -19.11 18.38
C MET A 101 -0.45 -19.35 17.87
N PHE A 102 -0.81 -18.67 16.79
CA PHE A 102 -2.15 -18.62 16.23
C PHE A 102 -2.33 -19.72 15.18
N LEU A 103 -2.49 -20.94 15.71
CA LEU A 103 -2.96 -22.14 15.04
C LEU A 103 -2.10 -22.59 13.85
N PRO A 104 -1.31 -23.68 13.98
CA PRO A 104 -0.49 -24.22 12.86
C PRO A 104 -1.31 -24.54 11.59
N ASP A 105 -2.63 -24.68 11.73
CA ASP A 105 -3.56 -25.01 10.66
C ASP A 105 -4.13 -23.78 9.93
N LYS A 106 -3.85 -22.56 10.39
CA LYS A 106 -4.34 -21.31 9.79
C LYS A 106 -3.21 -20.58 9.06
N ARG A 107 -3.44 -20.22 7.79
CA ARG A 107 -2.42 -19.54 6.97
C ARG A 107 -2.66 -18.03 6.97
N LEU A 108 -1.97 -17.37 7.90
CA LEU A 108 -1.82 -15.92 7.91
C LEU A 108 -0.48 -15.54 7.27
N TYR A 109 -0.51 -14.74 6.21
CA TYR A 109 0.68 -14.26 5.48
C TYR A 109 0.84 -12.76 5.65
N PRO A 110 1.68 -12.30 6.60
CA PRO A 110 1.94 -10.90 6.80
C PRO A 110 2.94 -10.38 5.77
N LEU A 111 2.61 -9.22 5.21
CA LEU A 111 3.43 -8.49 4.26
C LEU A 111 3.53 -7.03 4.72
N PRO A 112 4.72 -6.43 4.79
CA PRO A 112 4.81 -5.00 5.02
C PRO A 112 4.24 -4.26 3.80
N ALA A 113 3.41 -3.25 4.03
CA ALA A 113 3.06 -2.30 2.98
C ALA A 113 4.33 -1.61 2.45
N ALA A 114 4.39 -1.43 1.13
CA ALA A 114 5.51 -0.75 0.50
C ALA A 114 5.54 0.72 0.93
N ILE A 115 6.75 1.28 1.01
CA ILE A 115 6.95 2.72 1.23
C ILE A 115 6.23 3.51 0.15
N ASN A 116 6.26 3.00 -1.09
CA ASN A 116 5.46 3.53 -2.17
C ASN A 116 4.03 2.97 -2.10
N ARG A 117 3.05 3.79 -1.68
CA ARG A 117 1.64 3.38 -1.65
C ARG A 117 1.12 2.92 -3.02
N ALA A 118 1.59 3.47 -4.13
CA ALA A 118 1.20 3.01 -5.47
C ALA A 118 1.67 1.56 -5.77
N GLU A 119 2.80 1.14 -5.22
CA GLU A 119 3.26 -0.25 -5.29
C GLU A 119 2.36 -1.18 -4.46
N THR A 120 1.96 -0.75 -3.25
CA THR A 120 1.00 -1.50 -2.43
C THR A 120 -0.34 -1.63 -3.15
N PHE A 121 -0.83 -0.54 -3.74
CA PHE A 121 -2.05 -0.51 -4.53
C PHE A 121 -1.98 -1.51 -5.69
N PHE A 122 -0.89 -1.49 -6.47
CA PHE A 122 -0.64 -2.46 -7.54
C PHE A 122 -0.66 -3.91 -7.04
N ILE A 123 0.12 -4.24 -6.01
CA ILE A 123 0.24 -5.61 -5.49
C ILE A 123 -1.13 -6.13 -5.03
N VAL A 124 -1.86 -5.35 -4.23
CA VAL A 124 -3.19 -5.74 -3.76
C VAL A 124 -4.13 -5.95 -4.94
N THR A 125 -4.09 -5.06 -5.92
CA THR A 125 -4.92 -5.17 -7.13
C THR A 125 -4.58 -6.44 -7.92
N GLN A 126 -3.31 -6.83 -8.06
CA GLN A 126 -2.92 -8.08 -8.71
C GLN A 126 -3.36 -9.33 -7.92
N LEU A 127 -3.31 -9.27 -6.58
CA LEU A 127 -3.79 -10.36 -5.73
C LEU A 127 -5.30 -10.57 -5.87
N LEU A 128 -6.09 -9.49 -5.84
CA LEU A 128 -7.54 -9.56 -5.97
C LEU A 128 -7.98 -10.08 -7.36
N LYS A 129 -7.28 -9.69 -8.44
CA LYS A 129 -7.53 -10.27 -9.79
C LYS A 129 -7.38 -11.79 -9.82
N ARG A 130 -6.34 -12.29 -9.16
CA ARG A 130 -6.04 -13.73 -9.13
C ARG A 130 -7.11 -14.52 -8.37
N GLU A 131 -7.66 -13.93 -7.31
CA GLU A 131 -8.73 -14.54 -6.53
C GLU A 131 -10.02 -14.70 -7.33
N GLY A 132 -10.37 -13.72 -8.17
CA GLY A 132 -11.52 -13.82 -9.07
C GLY A 132 -11.43 -14.92 -10.12
N THR A 133 -10.28 -15.61 -10.24
CA THR A 133 -10.11 -16.72 -11.17
C THR A 133 -10.33 -18.05 -10.43
N SER A 134 -11.51 -18.66 -10.59
CA SER A 134 -12.04 -19.80 -9.81
C SER A 134 -11.22 -21.10 -9.84
N SER A 135 -10.06 -21.14 -10.49
CA SER A 135 -9.19 -22.32 -10.62
C SER A 135 -7.78 -22.13 -10.05
N SER A 136 -7.51 -21.04 -9.33
CA SER A 136 -6.16 -20.82 -8.78
C SER A 136 -5.85 -21.81 -7.66
N PRO A 137 -4.73 -22.57 -7.75
CA PRO A 137 -4.30 -23.43 -6.67
C PRO A 137 -3.99 -22.61 -5.42
N VAL A 138 -4.18 -23.24 -4.27
CA VAL A 138 -3.94 -22.60 -2.97
C VAL A 138 -2.51 -22.08 -2.88
N LEU A 139 -2.37 -20.79 -2.60
CA LEU A 139 -1.09 -20.09 -2.65
C LEU A 139 -0.27 -20.36 -1.38
N THR A 140 0.95 -20.89 -1.54
CA THR A 140 1.93 -20.97 -0.44
C THR A 140 2.60 -19.61 -0.20
N TYR A 141 3.13 -19.37 1.01
CA TYR A 141 3.86 -18.13 1.31
C TYR A 141 5.07 -17.93 0.38
N GLN A 142 5.79 -18.99 0.05
CA GLN A 142 6.95 -18.93 -0.84
C GLN A 142 6.55 -18.52 -2.26
N GLN A 143 5.46 -19.10 -2.80
CA GLN A 143 4.92 -18.71 -4.09
C GLN A 143 4.44 -17.26 -4.07
N LEU A 144 3.71 -16.83 -3.03
CA LEU A 144 3.29 -15.44 -2.86
C LEU A 144 4.47 -14.47 -2.95
N ARG A 145 5.55 -14.75 -2.20
CA ARG A 145 6.76 -13.92 -2.26
C ARG A 145 7.42 -13.94 -3.64
N LYS A 146 7.44 -15.09 -4.32
CA LYS A 146 7.97 -15.20 -5.70
C LYS A 146 7.17 -14.34 -6.68
N HIS A 147 5.84 -14.39 -6.61
CA HIS A 147 4.97 -13.57 -7.46
C HIS A 147 5.14 -12.07 -7.20
N ILE A 148 5.14 -11.66 -5.92
CA ILE A 148 5.37 -10.24 -5.59
C ILE A 148 6.74 -9.81 -6.12
N LYS A 149 7.78 -10.62 -5.90
CA LYS A 149 9.12 -10.32 -6.40
C LYS A 149 9.15 -10.19 -7.92
N SER A 150 8.49 -11.08 -8.67
CA SER A 150 8.43 -10.95 -10.14
C SER A 150 7.67 -9.70 -10.58
N TRP A 151 6.59 -9.34 -9.90
CA TRP A 151 5.79 -8.16 -10.25
C TRP A 151 6.51 -6.84 -9.99
N VAL A 152 7.47 -6.80 -9.06
CA VAL A 152 8.20 -5.55 -8.72
C VAL A 152 9.65 -5.55 -9.20
N ALA A 153 10.15 -6.66 -9.75
CA ALA A 153 11.52 -6.77 -10.23
C ALA A 153 11.76 -5.81 -11.41
N GLY A 154 12.65 -4.83 -11.23
CA GLY A 154 12.92 -3.82 -12.26
C GLY A 154 11.90 -2.68 -12.32
N ALA A 155 10.93 -2.65 -11.40
CA ALA A 155 9.99 -1.54 -11.29
C ALA A 155 10.70 -0.21 -10.95
N SER A 156 10.08 0.89 -11.37
CA SER A 156 10.49 2.24 -10.98
C SER A 156 9.39 2.91 -10.16
N GLY A 157 9.78 3.77 -9.21
CA GLY A 157 8.84 4.50 -8.38
C GLY A 157 9.21 5.96 -8.20
N TRP A 158 8.20 6.80 -8.02
CA TRP A 158 8.38 8.20 -7.67
C TRP A 158 7.44 8.62 -6.54
N VAL A 159 7.90 9.56 -5.74
CA VAL A 159 7.10 10.26 -4.73
C VAL A 159 7.26 11.75 -4.95
N VAL A 160 6.16 12.44 -5.21
CA VAL A 160 6.09 13.89 -5.31
C VAL A 160 5.40 14.39 -4.06
N THR A 161 6.11 15.15 -3.22
CA THR A 161 5.56 15.58 -1.93
C THR A 161 6.07 16.95 -1.53
N THR A 162 5.30 17.65 -0.70
CA THR A 162 5.72 18.90 -0.07
C THR A 162 6.65 18.69 1.12
N ASN A 163 6.78 17.45 1.62
CA ASN A 163 7.62 17.13 2.76
C ASN A 163 8.19 15.70 2.69
N VAL A 164 9.39 15.59 2.10
CA VAL A 164 10.12 14.32 1.98
C VAL A 164 10.35 13.67 3.34
N LYS A 165 10.70 14.46 4.36
CA LYS A 165 11.02 13.89 5.69
C LYS A 165 9.79 13.22 6.31
N SER A 166 8.58 13.77 6.16
CA SER A 166 7.38 13.20 6.77
C SER A 166 6.95 11.88 6.15
N ILE A 167 7.23 11.66 4.86
CA ILE A 167 6.88 10.40 4.19
C ILE A 167 7.84 9.28 4.58
N PHE A 168 9.15 9.57 4.63
CA PHE A 168 10.16 8.50 4.73
C PHE A 168 10.70 8.25 6.14
N LYS A 169 10.41 9.11 7.14
CA LYS A 169 10.94 8.95 8.50
C LYS A 169 9.87 8.43 9.47
N ARG A 170 10.05 7.18 9.94
CA ARG A 170 9.18 6.49 10.92
C ARG A 170 8.72 7.36 12.08
N ARG A 171 9.66 8.04 12.75
CA ARG A 171 9.37 8.87 13.95
C ARG A 171 8.38 10.01 13.70
N ILE A 172 8.18 10.41 12.45
CA ILE A 172 7.33 11.55 12.10
C ILE A 172 6.25 11.20 11.07
N ALA A 173 6.12 9.94 10.68
CA ALA A 173 5.09 9.49 9.74
C ALA A 173 3.67 9.68 10.32
N HIS A 174 3.49 9.38 11.61
CA HIS A 174 2.20 9.51 12.32
C HIS A 174 2.00 10.89 12.96
N ARG A 175 2.19 11.95 12.16
CA ARG A 175 2.00 13.33 12.59
C ARG A 175 0.86 13.99 11.82
N VAL A 176 0.13 14.83 12.54
CA VAL A 176 -0.77 15.81 11.92
C VAL A 176 0.02 17.07 11.69
N TYR A 177 0.26 17.37 10.41
CA TYR A 177 1.00 18.56 10.00
C TYR A 177 0.06 19.75 9.86
N ARG A 178 0.63 20.95 9.92
CA ARG A 178 -0.09 22.17 9.54
C ARG A 178 -0.21 22.22 8.02
N ARG A 179 -1.44 22.37 7.51
CA ARG A 179 -1.68 22.61 6.08
C ARG A 179 -0.99 23.92 5.66
N LYS A 180 -0.08 23.84 4.70
CA LYS A 180 0.61 25.02 4.16
C LYS A 180 -0.26 25.67 3.07
N LYS A 181 -0.24 27.01 2.98
CA LYS A 181 -0.97 27.75 1.94
C LYS A 181 -0.31 27.69 0.55
N LYS A 182 1.01 27.49 0.51
CA LYS A 182 1.79 27.36 -0.72
C LYS A 182 2.58 26.06 -0.67
N HIS A 183 2.50 25.29 -1.75
CA HIS A 183 3.10 23.98 -1.86
C HIS A 183 4.19 24.01 -2.93
N THR A 184 5.44 24.02 -2.51
CA THR A 184 6.56 23.59 -3.37
C THR A 184 6.70 22.09 -3.20
N TYR A 185 6.63 21.35 -4.30
CA TYR A 185 6.76 19.90 -4.30
C TYR A 185 8.21 19.51 -4.58
N THR A 186 8.62 18.39 -4.01
CA THR A 186 9.90 17.74 -4.28
C THR A 186 9.59 16.39 -4.92
N GLN A 187 10.16 16.14 -6.09
CA GLN A 187 10.15 14.85 -6.75
C GLN A 187 11.30 14.00 -6.22
N VAL A 188 10.98 12.82 -5.72
CA VAL A 188 11.92 11.81 -5.23
C VAL A 188 11.73 10.56 -6.06
N ARG A 189 12.80 10.06 -6.67
CA ARG A 189 12.82 8.74 -7.31
C ARG A 189 13.16 7.68 -6.27
N ILE A 190 12.44 6.57 -6.30
CA ILE A 190 12.75 5.35 -5.56
C ILE A 190 13.42 4.41 -6.56
N ASN A 191 14.69 4.10 -6.34
CA ASN A 191 15.40 3.17 -7.22
C ASN A 191 15.03 1.71 -6.88
N PRO A 192 15.38 0.73 -7.74
CA PRO A 192 15.06 -0.68 -7.51
C PRO A 192 15.64 -1.28 -6.22
N TYR A 193 16.65 -0.62 -5.63
CA TYR A 193 17.28 -1.01 -4.36
C TYR A 193 16.67 -0.27 -3.15
N GLY A 194 15.60 0.50 -3.33
CA GLY A 194 14.92 1.27 -2.28
C GLY A 194 15.64 2.55 -1.86
N LYS A 195 16.71 2.97 -2.53
CA LYS A 195 17.39 4.25 -2.27
C LYS A 195 16.58 5.40 -2.85
N LEU A 196 16.51 6.48 -2.08
CA LEU A 196 15.76 7.69 -2.40
C LEU A 196 16.68 8.73 -3.03
N GLU A 197 16.31 9.23 -4.21
CA GLU A 197 17.08 10.23 -4.96
C GLU A 197 16.20 11.44 -5.25
N SER A 198 16.52 12.58 -4.66
CA SER A 198 15.82 13.85 -4.94
C SER A 198 16.19 14.34 -6.33
N GLN A 199 15.20 14.58 -7.18
CA GLN A 199 15.40 14.95 -8.58
C GLN A 199 15.13 16.44 -8.81
N LYS A 200 13.94 16.92 -8.41
CA LYS A 200 13.45 18.27 -8.76
C LYS A 200 12.64 18.88 -7.64
N LYS A 201 12.64 20.22 -7.56
CA LYS A 201 11.72 21.01 -6.72
C LYS A 201 11.02 22.07 -7.57
N ALA A 202 9.69 22.01 -7.65
CA ALA A 202 8.89 22.88 -8.49
C ALA A 202 7.42 22.88 -8.06
N ALA A 203 6.56 23.57 -8.82
CA ALA A 203 5.11 23.44 -8.71
C ALA A 203 4.66 22.03 -9.13
N LEU A 204 3.50 21.57 -8.64
CA LEU A 204 3.02 20.22 -8.93
C LEU A 204 2.82 19.99 -10.43
N ASP A 205 2.14 20.91 -11.11
CA ASP A 205 1.81 20.78 -12.53
C ASP A 205 3.06 20.64 -13.41
N GLU A 206 4.13 21.35 -13.04
CA GLU A 206 5.40 21.28 -13.75
C GLU A 206 6.09 19.92 -13.56
N ILE A 207 6.14 19.42 -12.32
CA ILE A 207 6.68 18.08 -12.03
C ILE A 207 5.81 17.01 -12.72
N TRP A 208 4.49 17.17 -12.66
CA TRP A 208 3.55 16.20 -13.18
C TRP A 208 3.59 16.11 -14.68
N LYS A 209 3.70 17.24 -15.38
CA LYS A 209 3.85 17.28 -16.83
C LYS A 209 5.08 16.48 -17.29
N GLU A 210 6.24 16.76 -16.71
CA GLU A 210 7.49 16.05 -17.05
C GLU A 210 7.41 14.56 -16.71
N LEU A 211 6.79 14.21 -15.59
CA LEU A 211 6.65 12.82 -15.17
C LEU A 211 5.67 12.08 -16.09
N SER A 212 4.56 12.70 -16.48
CA SER A 212 3.56 12.13 -17.38
C SER A 212 4.13 11.90 -18.78
N GLU A 213 4.95 12.82 -19.30
CA GLU A 213 5.67 12.64 -20.57
C GLU A 213 6.63 11.43 -20.52
N LYS A 214 7.33 11.23 -19.39
CA LYS A 214 8.22 10.07 -19.19
C LYS A 214 7.49 8.73 -19.05
N LEU A 215 6.26 8.78 -18.55
CA LEU A 215 5.40 7.62 -18.32
C LEU A 215 4.44 7.34 -19.49
N ALA A 216 4.47 8.18 -20.52
CA ALA A 216 3.62 8.03 -21.69
C ALA A 216 3.81 6.64 -22.33
N GLY A 217 2.69 5.94 -22.55
CA GLY A 217 2.69 4.60 -23.13
C GLY A 217 3.05 3.46 -22.17
N LYS A 218 3.28 3.74 -20.89
CA LYS A 218 3.62 2.72 -19.89
C LYS A 218 2.46 2.42 -18.96
N GLU A 219 2.32 1.17 -18.51
CA GLU A 219 1.41 0.89 -17.40
C GLU A 219 1.91 1.62 -16.16
N THR A 220 1.04 2.42 -15.55
CA THR A 220 1.36 3.26 -14.41
C THR A 220 0.27 3.15 -13.36
N TRP A 221 0.68 3.12 -12.11
CA TRP A 221 -0.19 3.13 -10.94
C TRP A 221 0.09 4.38 -10.13
N VAL A 222 -0.95 5.12 -9.79
CA VAL A 222 -0.85 6.42 -9.14
C VAL A 222 -1.72 6.40 -7.89
N VAL A 223 -1.14 6.86 -6.78
CA VAL A 223 -1.86 7.09 -5.54
C VAL A 223 -1.71 8.56 -5.17
N THR A 224 -2.83 9.26 -5.08
CA THR A 224 -2.89 10.68 -4.72
C THR A 224 -3.38 10.86 -3.30
N LYS A 225 -3.00 11.99 -2.71
CA LYS A 225 -3.57 12.44 -1.44
C LYS A 225 -3.54 13.95 -1.35
N GLY A 226 -4.70 14.56 -1.08
CA GLY A 226 -4.85 16.00 -0.83
C GLY A 226 -4.36 16.87 -1.98
N THR A 227 -4.37 16.32 -3.18
CA THR A 227 -4.00 16.99 -4.42
C THR A 227 -4.70 16.34 -5.59
N GLU A 228 -5.13 17.16 -6.54
CA GLU A 228 -5.72 16.71 -7.79
C GLU A 228 -4.65 16.70 -8.88
N LEU A 229 -4.74 15.74 -9.80
CA LEU A 229 -3.84 15.62 -10.94
C LEU A 229 -4.64 15.67 -12.24
N PRO A 230 -4.43 16.70 -13.07
CA PRO A 230 -5.08 16.75 -14.38
C PRO A 230 -4.54 15.62 -15.27
N ASN A 231 -5.43 14.81 -15.83
CA ASN A 231 -5.14 13.75 -16.82
C ASN A 231 -4.02 12.79 -16.38
N SER A 232 -4.25 12.06 -15.30
CA SER A 232 -3.24 11.10 -14.82
C SER A 232 -3.13 9.88 -15.73
N PRO A 233 -1.92 9.52 -16.21
CA PRO A 233 -1.74 8.28 -16.94
C PRO A 233 -1.92 7.08 -15.99
N GLY A 234 -2.71 6.10 -16.43
CA GLY A 234 -2.84 4.81 -15.75
C GLY A 234 -3.95 4.75 -14.69
N LYS A 235 -3.76 3.87 -13.70
CA LYS A 235 -4.76 3.57 -12.67
C LYS A 235 -4.53 4.43 -11.44
N VAL A 236 -5.51 5.28 -11.13
CA VAL A 236 -5.42 6.25 -10.03
C VAL A 236 -6.28 5.80 -8.86
N CYS A 237 -5.73 5.91 -7.66
CA CYS A 237 -6.46 5.78 -6.41
C CYS A 237 -6.22 7.04 -5.56
N ASP A 238 -7.29 7.73 -5.19
CA ASP A 238 -7.19 8.82 -4.23
C ASP A 238 -7.33 8.29 -2.80
N LEU A 239 -6.42 8.71 -1.93
CA LEU A 239 -6.47 8.38 -0.51
C LEU A 239 -7.26 9.42 0.24
N ARG A 240 -7.85 8.97 1.35
CA ARG A 240 -8.47 9.82 2.35
C ARG A 240 -7.49 10.88 2.89
N GLU A 241 -8.00 12.07 3.21
CA GLU A 241 -7.20 13.16 3.78
C GLU A 241 -6.56 12.79 5.13
N GLU A 242 -7.18 11.84 5.82
CA GLU A 242 -6.77 11.27 7.11
C GLU A 242 -5.64 10.22 6.97
N ALA A 243 -5.29 9.79 5.76
CA ALA A 243 -4.15 8.89 5.55
C ALA A 243 -2.84 9.51 6.08
N PHE A 244 -1.89 8.71 6.56
CA PHE A 244 -0.61 9.31 6.95
C PHE A 244 0.31 9.62 5.75
N PRO A 245 1.19 10.63 5.86
CA PRO A 245 1.16 11.72 6.86
C PRO A 245 -0.02 12.69 6.66
N VAL A 246 -0.71 13.07 7.74
CA VAL A 246 -1.93 13.92 7.68
C VAL A 246 -1.58 15.36 7.30
N ASN A 247 -2.39 15.99 6.43
CA ASN A 247 -2.20 17.35 5.88
C ASN A 247 -0.91 17.55 5.06
N VAL A 248 -0.28 16.47 4.61
CA VAL A 248 0.84 16.53 3.68
C VAL A 248 0.36 15.97 2.34
N PRO A 249 0.15 16.82 1.32
CA PRO A 249 -0.23 16.34 0.02
C PRO A 249 0.95 15.60 -0.63
N TYR A 250 0.62 14.54 -1.35
CA TYR A 250 1.59 13.75 -2.09
C TYR A 250 0.98 13.02 -3.28
N VAL A 251 1.86 12.65 -4.21
CA VAL A 251 1.59 11.74 -5.31
C VAL A 251 2.63 10.64 -5.25
N HIS A 252 2.16 9.41 -5.22
CA HIS A 252 2.97 8.21 -5.30
C HIS A 252 2.74 7.58 -6.67
N VAL A 253 3.81 7.26 -7.38
CA VAL A 253 3.76 6.68 -8.71
C VAL A 253 4.57 5.41 -8.72
N PHE A 254 4.02 4.37 -9.31
CA PHE A 254 4.65 3.08 -9.50
C PHE A 254 4.51 2.64 -10.96
N GLU A 255 5.65 2.37 -11.58
CA GLU A 255 5.78 1.82 -12.94
C GLU A 255 6.24 0.37 -12.78
N PRO A 256 5.33 -0.63 -12.92
CA PRO A 256 5.72 -2.03 -12.97
C PRO A 256 6.69 -2.28 -14.14
N PRO A 257 7.51 -3.33 -14.07
CA PRO A 257 8.33 -3.73 -15.20
C PRO A 257 7.42 -4.08 -16.39
N VAL A 258 7.91 -3.80 -17.61
CA VAL A 258 7.26 -4.31 -18.82
C VAL A 258 7.29 -5.83 -18.75
N GLU A 259 6.14 -6.49 -18.82
CA GLU A 259 6.10 -7.92 -19.07
C GLU A 259 6.76 -8.14 -20.43
N GLU A 260 8.04 -8.56 -20.45
CA GLU A 260 8.58 -9.21 -21.62
C GLU A 260 7.63 -10.37 -21.90
N GLN A 261 6.86 -10.26 -22.98
CA GLN A 261 6.10 -11.39 -23.51
C GLN A 261 7.10 -12.52 -23.58
N SER A 262 6.91 -13.52 -22.72
CA SER A 262 7.68 -14.75 -22.74
C SER A 262 7.61 -15.22 -24.18
N THR A 263 8.72 -15.06 -24.89
CA THR A 263 8.90 -15.58 -26.23
C THR A 263 8.51 -17.03 -26.11
N THR A 264 7.47 -17.39 -26.86
CA THR A 264 7.02 -18.73 -27.08
C THR A 264 8.27 -19.51 -27.44
N ILE A 265 8.79 -20.32 -26.51
CA ILE A 265 9.70 -21.39 -26.88
C ILE A 265 8.79 -22.30 -27.68
N GLY A 266 8.90 -22.16 -29.01
CA GLY A 266 8.26 -23.06 -29.94
C GLY A 266 8.72 -24.46 -29.57
N ASP A 267 7.75 -25.30 -29.25
CA ASP A 267 7.88 -26.73 -29.41
C ASP A 267 8.17 -26.99 -30.90
N ASP A 268 9.44 -26.92 -31.29
CA ASP A 268 9.93 -27.57 -32.51
C ASP A 268 10.16 -29.04 -32.15
N GLU A 269 9.05 -29.76 -32.05
CA GLU A 269 9.03 -31.19 -32.28
C GLU A 269 8.95 -31.43 -33.79
N HIS A 270 9.78 -32.36 -34.28
CA HIS A 270 9.84 -32.89 -35.65
C HIS A 270 10.53 -32.04 -36.73
N ALA A 271 11.79 -32.38 -37.01
CA ALA A 271 12.11 -33.27 -38.12
C ALA A 271 13.61 -33.26 -38.40
N ARG A 272 14.27 -34.39 -38.19
CA ARG A 272 15.28 -34.92 -39.11
C ARG A 272 15.53 -36.39 -38.80
N CYS A 273 15.34 -37.16 -39.86
CA CYS A 273 15.62 -38.57 -40.02
C CYS A 273 17.04 -38.96 -39.59
#